data_AF-A0A914Q9Y7-F1
#
_entry.id   AF-A0A914Q9Y7-F1
#
_cell.length_a   1.000
_cell.length_b   1.000
_cell.length_c   1.000
_cell.angle_alpha   90.00
_cell.angle_beta   90.00
_cell.angle_gamma   90.00
#
_symmetry.space_group_name_H-M   'P 1'
#
loop_
_entity.id
_entity.type
_entity.pdbx_description
1 polymer ?
#
loop_
_entity_poly.entity_id
_entity_poly.type
_entity_poly.pdbx_seq_one_letter_code
_entity_poly.pdbx_strand_id
1 'polypeptide(L)'
;MVLCCFIFATFLVTHRINLKRYKHSSAPLQHRSRRYTLSERFQLSENIRTFKILKNVMIFIILTNAFIIIGVITVIFFHRDLSMLIFRAFFNIVVIIYSICVPIIFISSVEIWRTKYFRLFTNAKDRILCRRRRVEDSSTSSSSSLLRHLRSTNGQQLAFDNAKEKDITFALLEKSWNHSEK
;
A
#
# COMPACT_ATOMS: atom_id res chain seq x y z
N MET A 1 -21.53 22.84 2.80
CA MET A 1 -21.16 22.75 1.37
C MET A 1 -20.34 23.92 0.87
N VAL A 2 -20.81 25.17 1.00
CA VAL A 2 -20.08 26.34 0.46
C VAL A 2 -18.62 26.38 0.92
N LEU A 3 -18.34 26.16 2.21
CA LEU A 3 -16.99 26.11 2.74
C LEU A 3 -16.16 24.94 2.17
N CYS A 4 -16.75 23.75 1.99
CA CYS A 4 -16.07 22.60 1.39
C CYS A 4 -15.78 22.80 -0.10
N CYS A 5 -16.72 23.40 -0.83
CA CYS A 5 -16.53 23.79 -2.23
C CYS A 5 -15.44 24.86 -2.36
N PHE A 6 -15.39 25.82 -1.44
CA PHE A 6 -14.33 26.83 -1.39
C PHE A 6 -12.96 26.21 -1.09
N ILE A 7 -12.87 25.31 -0.11
CA ILE A 7 -11.65 24.56 0.20
C ILE A 7 -11.21 23.72 -1.03
N PHE A 8 -12.16 23.08 -1.71
CA PHE A 8 -11.84 22.31 -2.91
C PHE A 8 -11.38 23.20 -4.07
N ALA A 9 -12.01 24.36 -4.26
CA ALA A 9 -11.62 25.33 -5.30
C ALA A 9 -10.20 25.88 -5.03
N THR A 10 -9.91 26.28 -3.79
CA THR A 10 -8.57 26.75 -3.40
C THR A 10 -7.52 25.65 -3.55
N PHE A 11 -7.86 24.39 -3.23
CA PHE A 11 -7.03 23.22 -3.49
C PHE A 11 -6.74 23.06 -4.99
N LEU A 12 -7.75 23.12 -5.86
CA LEU A 12 -7.57 23.01 -7.30
C LEU A 12 -6.73 24.15 -7.89
N VAL A 13 -6.97 25.39 -7.45
CA VAL A 13 -6.19 26.56 -7.87
C VAL A 13 -4.73 26.38 -7.49
N THR A 14 -4.47 26.01 -6.24
CA THR A 14 -3.11 25.78 -5.73
C THR A 14 -2.42 24.64 -6.50
N HIS A 15 -3.13 23.55 -6.79
CA HIS A 15 -2.62 22.46 -7.62
C HIS A 15 -2.24 22.94 -9.03
N ARG A 16 -3.11 23.74 -9.68
CA ARG A 16 -2.87 24.28 -11.02
C ARG A 16 -1.65 25.21 -11.04
N ILE A 17 -1.51 26.07 -10.03
CA ILE A 17 -0.35 26.95 -9.88
C ILE A 17 0.93 26.12 -9.72
N ASN A 18 0.93 25.12 -8.83
CA ASN A 18 2.07 24.23 -8.62
C ASN A 18 2.46 23.48 -9.90
N LEU A 19 1.47 22.97 -10.65
CA LEU A 19 1.72 22.28 -11.92
C LEU A 19 2.32 23.21 -12.98
N LYS A 20 1.82 24.44 -13.08
CA LYS A 20 2.34 25.45 -14.02
C LYS A 20 3.78 25.83 -13.67
N ARG A 21 4.07 26.05 -12.38
CA ARG A 21 5.43 26.31 -11.88
C ARG A 21 6.37 25.14 -12.17
N TYR A 22 5.88 23.90 -12.04
CA TYR A 22 6.69 22.71 -12.27
C TYR A 22 7.06 22.54 -13.74
N LYS A 23 6.08 22.73 -14.64
CA LYS A 23 6.34 22.75 -16.09
C LYS A 23 7.36 23.82 -16.47
N HIS A 24 7.23 25.03 -15.90
CA HIS A 24 8.24 26.06 -16.09
C HIS A 24 9.61 25.63 -15.55
N SER A 25 9.65 24.92 -14.40
CA SER A 25 10.85 24.37 -13.75
C SER A 25 11.61 23.34 -14.58
N SER A 26 10.88 22.51 -15.32
CA SER A 26 11.44 21.42 -16.12
C SER A 26 11.75 21.83 -17.57
N ALA A 27 11.36 23.03 -18.00
CA ALA A 27 11.60 23.52 -19.36
C ALA A 27 13.09 23.80 -19.64
N PRO A 28 13.57 23.65 -20.90
CA PRO A 28 14.96 23.87 -21.27
C PRO A 28 15.47 25.25 -20.87
N LEU A 29 16.73 25.31 -20.42
CA LEU A 29 17.37 26.51 -19.86
C LEU A 29 17.38 27.71 -20.82
N GLN A 30 17.30 27.47 -22.13
CA GLN A 30 17.46 28.48 -23.17
C GLN A 30 16.32 29.52 -23.23
N HIS A 31 15.17 29.25 -22.61
CA HIS A 31 13.97 30.13 -22.65
C HIS A 31 13.57 30.73 -21.28
N ARG A 32 14.48 30.70 -20.28
CA ARG A 32 14.13 30.98 -18.88
C ARG A 32 14.61 32.35 -18.39
N SER A 33 13.68 33.21 -18.01
CA SER A 33 13.98 34.47 -17.29
C SER A 33 14.23 34.28 -15.78
N ARG A 34 13.81 33.15 -15.18
CA ARG A 34 14.00 32.85 -13.75
C ARG A 34 14.66 31.48 -13.55
N ARG A 35 15.82 31.46 -12.87
CA ARG A 35 16.48 30.22 -12.43
C ARG A 35 15.85 29.76 -11.13
N TYR A 36 15.37 28.52 -11.09
CA TYR A 36 14.84 27.90 -9.87
C TYR A 36 15.97 27.15 -9.17
N THR A 37 16.09 27.37 -7.86
CA THR A 37 17.03 26.70 -6.97
C THR A 37 16.67 25.22 -6.81
N LEU A 38 17.63 24.39 -6.40
CA LEU A 38 17.40 22.95 -6.18
C LEU A 38 16.29 22.71 -5.14
N SER A 39 16.28 23.50 -4.06
CA SER A 39 15.29 23.44 -3.00
C SER A 39 13.88 23.78 -3.50
N GLU A 40 13.71 24.83 -4.33
CA GLU A 40 12.42 25.17 -4.93
C GLU A 40 11.88 24.02 -5.80
N ARG A 41 12.74 23.36 -6.59
CA ARG A 41 12.32 22.23 -7.43
C ARG A 41 11.89 21.03 -6.58
N PHE A 42 12.63 20.75 -5.51
CA PHE A 42 12.30 19.69 -4.56
C PHE A 42 10.96 19.94 -3.87
N GLN A 43 10.77 21.14 -3.29
CA GLN A 43 9.51 21.54 -2.66
C GLN A 43 8.32 21.42 -3.62
N LEU A 44 8.51 21.82 -4.88
CA LEU A 44 7.48 21.78 -5.89
C LEU A 44 7.10 20.35 -6.31
N SER A 45 8.09 19.47 -6.44
CA SER A 45 7.90 18.04 -6.67
C SER A 45 7.12 17.40 -5.52
N GLU A 46 7.52 17.68 -4.29
CA GLU A 46 6.87 17.13 -3.10
C GLU A 46 5.44 17.67 -2.92
N ASN A 47 5.21 18.95 -3.21
CA ASN A 47 3.86 19.52 -3.23
C ASN A 47 2.95 18.79 -4.22
N ILE A 48 3.41 18.56 -5.47
CA ILE A 48 2.62 17.83 -6.47
C ILE A 48 2.32 16.40 -6.02
N ARG A 49 3.30 15.74 -5.40
CA ARG A 49 3.11 14.40 -4.82
C ARG A 49 2.05 14.42 -3.73
N THR A 50 2.15 15.34 -2.78
CA THR A 50 1.18 15.53 -1.69
C THR A 50 -0.21 15.86 -2.23
N PHE A 51 -0.32 16.68 -3.28
CA PHE A 51 -1.58 16.97 -3.96
C PHE A 51 -2.24 15.71 -4.53
N LYS A 52 -1.49 14.79 -5.13
CA LYS A 52 -2.04 13.51 -5.64
C LYS A 52 -2.64 12.68 -4.51
N ILE A 53 -2.00 12.68 -3.34
CA ILE A 53 -2.45 11.97 -2.13
C ILE A 53 -3.74 12.61 -1.60
N LEU A 54 -3.73 13.93 -1.36
CA LEU A 54 -4.89 14.64 -0.84
C LEU A 54 -6.09 14.65 -1.79
N LYS A 55 -5.88 14.54 -3.10
CA LYS A 55 -6.97 14.49 -4.10
C LYS A 55 -7.98 13.38 -3.78
N ASN A 56 -7.50 12.18 -3.45
CA ASN A 56 -8.39 11.05 -3.18
C ASN A 56 -9.20 11.27 -1.90
N VAL A 57 -8.55 11.81 -0.87
CA VAL A 57 -9.22 12.17 0.39
C VAL A 57 -10.28 13.25 0.15
N MET A 58 -9.95 14.31 -0.59
CA MET A 58 -10.88 15.38 -0.91
C MET A 58 -12.11 14.90 -1.69
N ILE A 59 -11.93 14.01 -2.68
CA ILE A 59 -13.04 13.42 -3.43
C ILE A 59 -13.96 12.62 -2.50
N PHE A 60 -13.38 11.78 -1.64
CA PHE A 60 -14.15 11.00 -0.67
C PHE A 60 -14.99 11.91 0.25
N ILE A 61 -14.38 12.95 0.80
CA ILE A 61 -15.06 13.93 1.66
C ILE A 61 -16.25 14.58 0.93
N ILE A 62 -16.05 15.02 -0.31
CA ILE A 62 -17.12 15.68 -1.09
C ILE A 62 -18.28 14.72 -1.35
N LEU A 63 -17.99 13.47 -1.75
CA LEU A 63 -19.01 12.45 -2.02
C LEU A 63 -19.81 12.11 -0.76
N THR A 64 -19.14 11.88 0.37
CA THR A 64 -19.83 11.59 1.64
C THR A 64 -20.70 12.76 2.09
N ASN A 65 -20.21 14.00 1.98
CA ASN A 65 -21.00 15.19 2.31
C ASN A 65 -22.21 15.36 1.38
N ALA A 66 -22.07 15.08 0.08
CA ALA A 66 -23.19 15.12 -0.86
C ALA A 66 -24.26 14.09 -0.49
N PHE A 67 -23.84 12.87 -0.11
CA PHE A 67 -24.75 11.82 0.31
C PHE A 67 -25.53 12.17 1.59
N ILE A 68 -24.87 12.78 2.57
CA ILE A 68 -25.52 13.27 3.80
C ILE A 68 -26.60 14.30 3.46
N ILE A 69 -26.33 15.24 2.55
CA ILE A 69 -27.30 16.28 2.17
C ILE A 69 -28.51 15.70 1.46
N ILE A 70 -28.32 14.72 0.57
CA ILE A 70 -29.43 14.00 -0.06
C ILE A 70 -30.30 13.33 1.02
N GLY A 71 -29.66 12.74 2.04
CA GLY A 71 -30.36 12.19 3.20
C GLY A 71 -31.18 13.25 3.96
N VAL A 72 -30.60 14.42 4.24
CA VAL A 72 -31.28 15.53 4.91
C VAL A 72 -32.49 16.02 4.09
N ILE A 73 -32.32 16.22 2.78
CA ILE A 73 -33.40 16.66 1.89
C ILE A 73 -34.55 15.64 1.91
N THR A 74 -34.24 14.34 1.86
CA THR A 74 -35.24 13.26 1.93
C THR A 74 -36.07 13.34 3.21
N VAL A 75 -35.43 13.59 4.36
CA VAL A 75 -36.13 13.73 5.65
C VAL A 75 -37.04 14.95 5.68
N ILE A 76 -36.55 16.09 5.17
CA ILE A 76 -37.34 17.33 5.09
C ILE A 76 -38.58 17.13 4.21
N PHE A 77 -38.45 16.43 3.08
CA PHE A 77 -39.56 16.20 2.15
C PHE A 77 -40.59 15.19 2.67
N PHE A 78 -40.17 14.10 3.33
CA PHE A 78 -41.10 13.07 3.77
C PHE A 78 -41.81 13.41 5.09
N HIS A 79 -41.22 14.28 5.91
CA HIS A 79 -41.81 14.84 7.15
C HIS A 79 -42.47 13.79 8.08
N ARG A 80 -41.88 12.59 8.17
CA ARG A 80 -42.35 11.51 9.08
C ARG A 80 -41.39 11.29 10.24
N ASP A 81 -41.89 11.04 11.44
CA ASP A 81 -41.05 10.74 12.62
C ASP A 81 -40.15 9.51 12.41
N LEU A 82 -40.66 8.49 11.71
CA LEU A 82 -39.90 7.32 11.31
C LEU A 82 -38.68 7.69 10.42
N SER A 83 -38.84 8.67 9.53
CA SER A 83 -37.77 9.10 8.63
C SER A 83 -36.63 9.82 9.39
N MET A 84 -36.97 10.58 10.43
CA MET A 84 -35.97 11.21 11.32
C MET A 84 -35.20 10.17 12.12
N LEU A 85 -35.88 9.15 12.65
CA LEU A 85 -35.22 8.07 13.41
C LEU A 85 -34.24 7.28 12.54
N ILE A 86 -34.68 6.88 11.33
CA ILE A 86 -33.86 6.14 10.37
C ILE A 86 -32.66 6.99 9.94
N PHE A 87 -32.86 8.27 9.62
CA PHE A 87 -31.78 9.16 9.24
C PHE A 87 -30.76 9.36 10.35
N ARG A 88 -31.18 9.47 11.61
CA ARG A 88 -30.26 9.61 12.74
C ARG A 88 -29.39 8.36 12.94
N ALA A 89 -29.97 7.17 12.87
CA ALA A 89 -29.22 5.92 12.93
C ALA A 89 -28.23 5.79 11.76
N PHE A 90 -28.70 6.08 10.55
CA PHE A 90 -27.90 6.09 9.35
C PHE A 90 -26.74 7.10 9.43
N PHE A 91 -26.99 8.33 9.87
CA PHE A 91 -25.97 9.37 10.02
C PHE A 91 -24.86 8.94 10.99
N ASN A 92 -25.22 8.37 12.15
CA ASN A 92 -24.24 7.85 13.11
C ASN A 92 -23.35 6.76 12.49
N ILE A 93 -23.92 5.84 11.72
CA ILE A 93 -23.16 4.81 11.01
C ILE A 93 -22.22 5.44 9.97
N VAL A 94 -22.70 6.41 9.19
CA VAL A 94 -21.87 7.14 8.21
C VAL A 94 -20.71 7.86 8.88
N VAL A 95 -20.92 8.49 10.05
CA VAL A 95 -19.86 9.15 10.81
C VAL A 95 -18.79 8.16 11.27
N ILE A 96 -19.19 6.99 11.75
CA ILE A 96 -18.26 5.92 12.14
C ILE A 96 -17.47 5.44 10.92
N ILE A 97 -18.15 5.12 9.81
CA ILE A 97 -17.49 4.70 8.56
C ILE A 97 -16.51 5.78 8.09
N TYR A 98 -16.92 7.04 8.09
CA TYR A 98 -16.09 8.17 7.69
C TYR A 98 -14.83 8.29 8.56
N SER A 99 -14.95 8.14 9.88
CA SER A 99 -13.83 8.18 10.82
C SER A 99 -12.78 7.09 10.58
N ILE A 100 -13.21 5.92 10.07
CA ILE A 100 -12.35 4.78 9.76
C ILE A 100 -11.78 4.89 8.34
N CYS A 101 -12.60 5.30 7.36
CA CYS A 101 -12.21 5.36 5.96
C CYS A 101 -11.18 6.45 5.67
N VAL A 102 -11.29 7.63 6.29
CA VAL A 102 -10.33 8.73 6.06
C VAL A 102 -8.88 8.32 6.35
N PRO A 103 -8.52 7.79 7.52
CA PRO A 103 -7.14 7.35 7.79
C PRO A 103 -6.71 6.20 6.88
N ILE A 104 -7.61 5.26 6.52
CA ILE A 104 -7.30 4.18 5.57
C ILE A 104 -6.96 4.74 4.19
N ILE A 105 -7.77 5.68 3.68
CA ILE A 105 -7.53 6.32 2.38
C ILE A 105 -6.22 7.12 2.43
N PHE A 106 -5.94 7.80 3.55
CA PHE A 106 -4.70 8.53 3.72
C PHE A 106 -3.48 7.61 3.68
N ILE A 107 -3.47 6.55 4.49
CA ILE A 107 -2.39 5.56 4.55
C ILE A 107 -2.19 4.85 3.20
N SER A 108 -3.28 4.45 2.53
CA SER A 108 -3.22 3.80 1.22
C SER A 108 -2.77 4.73 0.08
N SER A 109 -3.01 6.03 0.22
CA SER A 109 -2.57 7.03 -0.75
C SER A 109 -1.07 7.32 -0.64
N VAL A 110 -0.44 7.10 0.52
CA VAL A 110 1.01 7.18 0.65
C VAL A 110 1.66 5.93 0.08
N GLU A 111 2.32 6.09 -1.06
CA GLU A 111 2.93 5.00 -1.83
C GLU A 111 3.95 4.16 -1.04
N ILE A 112 4.71 4.79 -0.14
CA ILE A 112 5.68 4.11 0.73
C ILE A 112 4.98 3.11 1.66
N TRP A 113 3.89 3.54 2.27
CA TRP A 113 3.10 2.71 3.17
C TRP A 113 2.36 1.63 2.39
N ARG A 114 1.74 1.98 1.26
CA ARG A 114 1.05 1.03 0.39
C ARG A 114 1.94 -0.17 0.01
N THR A 115 3.17 0.09 -0.43
CA THR A 115 4.12 -0.97 -0.81
C THR A 115 4.59 -1.80 0.38
N LYS A 116 4.73 -1.19 1.57
CA LYS A 116 5.07 -1.90 2.80
C LYS A 116 3.93 -2.80 3.28
N TYR A 117 2.70 -2.30 3.29
CA TYR A 117 1.51 -3.08 3.64
C TYR A 117 1.24 -4.21 2.65
N PHE A 118 1.38 -3.96 1.34
CA PHE A 118 1.23 -4.99 0.33
C PHE A 118 2.21 -6.15 0.57
N ARG A 119 3.49 -5.85 0.82
CA ARG A 119 4.50 -6.87 1.16
C ARG A 119 4.18 -7.65 2.44
N LEU A 120 3.71 -6.96 3.49
CA LEU A 120 3.31 -7.65 4.73
C LEU A 120 2.11 -8.58 4.48
N PHE A 121 1.15 -8.12 3.69
CA PHE A 121 -0.05 -8.90 3.36
C PHE A 121 0.28 -10.11 2.50
N THR A 122 1.10 -9.97 1.46
CA THR A 122 1.55 -11.11 0.64
C THR A 122 2.32 -12.12 1.49
N ASN A 123 3.24 -11.65 2.35
CA ASN A 123 4.00 -12.52 3.23
C ASN A 123 3.10 -13.25 4.25
N ALA A 124 2.07 -12.59 4.78
CA ALA A 124 1.10 -13.22 5.68
C ALA A 124 0.23 -14.24 4.94
N LYS A 125 -0.25 -13.90 3.75
CA LYS A 125 -1.04 -14.79 2.89
C LYS A 125 -0.23 -16.04 2.50
N ASP A 126 1.02 -15.87 2.11
CA ASP A 126 1.92 -16.99 1.78
C ASP A 126 2.18 -17.87 2.99
N ARG A 127 2.37 -17.29 4.18
CA ARG A 127 2.48 -18.06 5.43
C ARG A 127 1.21 -18.87 5.74
N ILE A 128 0.03 -18.31 5.53
CA ILE A 128 -1.25 -19.00 5.74
C ILE A 128 -1.43 -20.12 4.70
N LEU A 129 -1.11 -19.86 3.42
CA LEU A 129 -1.22 -20.84 2.35
C LEU A 129 -0.21 -22.00 2.51
N CYS A 130 1.05 -21.70 2.85
CA CYS A 130 2.05 -22.72 3.15
C CYS A 130 1.70 -23.52 4.41
N ARG A 131 1.11 -22.89 5.44
CA ARG A 131 0.61 -23.59 6.62
C ARG A 131 -0.55 -24.53 6.28
N ARG A 132 -1.47 -24.08 5.42
CA ARG A 132 -2.61 -24.90 4.95
C ARG A 132 -2.13 -26.12 4.14
N ARG A 133 -1.19 -25.92 3.21
CA ARG A 133 -0.60 -27.00 2.40
C ARG A 133 0.14 -28.03 3.26
N ARG A 134 0.90 -27.59 4.27
CA ARG A 134 1.60 -28.49 5.19
C ARG A 134 0.64 -29.35 6.03
N VAL A 135 -0.53 -28.83 6.41
CA VAL A 135 -1.55 -29.61 7.15
C VAL A 135 -2.20 -30.66 6.26
N GLU A 136 -2.48 -30.33 5.00
CA GLU A 136 -3.02 -31.27 4.00
C GLU A 136 -2.04 -32.42 3.72
N ASP A 137 -0.75 -32.10 3.52
CA ASP A 137 0.30 -33.11 3.32
C ASP A 137 0.47 -34.00 4.57
N SER A 138 0.25 -33.47 5.78
CA SER A 138 0.37 -34.24 7.03
C SER A 138 -0.75 -35.27 7.21
N SER A 139 -1.93 -35.03 6.66
CA SER A 139 -3.05 -35.99 6.65
C SER A 139 -2.94 -37.08 5.58
N THR A 140 -2.05 -36.92 4.59
CA THR A 140 -1.82 -37.91 3.53
C THR A 140 -0.47 -38.64 3.66
N SER A 141 0.43 -38.17 4.52
CA SER A 141 1.81 -38.66 4.65
C SER A 141 2.07 -39.51 5.89
N SER A 142 1.25 -40.54 6.12
CA SER A 142 1.67 -41.69 6.94
C SER A 142 2.60 -42.66 6.18
N SER A 143 2.98 -42.35 4.94
CA SER A 143 3.94 -43.12 4.15
C SER A 143 4.80 -42.19 3.29
N SER A 144 6.12 -42.43 3.30
CA SER A 144 7.17 -41.77 2.51
C SER A 144 7.82 -40.52 3.13
N SER A 145 8.82 -40.82 3.94
CA SER A 145 9.91 -39.95 4.33
C SER A 145 10.70 -39.42 3.11
N LEU A 146 10.71 -38.10 2.96
CA LEU A 146 11.91 -37.27 2.87
C LEU A 146 13.07 -37.74 1.95
N LEU A 147 12.82 -37.98 0.66
CA LEU A 147 13.88 -38.05 -0.36
C LEU A 147 13.58 -37.07 -1.50
N ARG A 148 14.20 -35.89 -1.47
CA ARG A 148 14.23 -34.99 -2.64
C ARG A 148 15.16 -35.62 -3.68
N HIS A 149 14.56 -36.14 -4.74
CA HIS A 149 15.26 -36.72 -5.87
C HIS A 149 15.72 -35.61 -6.82
N LEU A 150 16.99 -35.20 -6.70
CA LEU A 150 17.65 -34.37 -7.71
C LEU A 150 18.40 -35.28 -8.68
N ARG A 151 18.17 -35.07 -9.98
CA ARG A 151 18.76 -35.87 -11.06
C ARG A 151 19.96 -35.12 -11.63
N SER A 152 21.10 -35.78 -11.76
CA SER A 152 22.29 -35.20 -12.39
C SER A 152 22.05 -34.97 -13.90
N THR A 153 22.84 -34.08 -14.51
CA THR A 153 22.81 -33.77 -15.95
C THR A 153 23.06 -34.99 -16.85
N ASN A 154 23.62 -36.07 -16.29
CA ASN A 154 23.85 -37.34 -16.99
C ASN A 154 22.77 -38.40 -16.68
N GLY A 155 21.65 -38.02 -16.06
CA GLY A 155 20.48 -38.88 -15.81
C GLY A 155 20.60 -39.85 -14.64
N GLN A 156 21.79 -40.04 -14.05
CA GLN A 156 21.97 -40.85 -12.85
C GLN A 156 21.37 -40.17 -11.60
N GLN A 157 20.69 -40.98 -10.79
CA GLN A 157 20.14 -40.56 -9.50
C GLN A 157 21.25 -40.56 -8.46
N LEU A 158 21.49 -39.40 -7.85
CA LEU A 158 22.37 -39.29 -6.70
C LEU A 158 21.52 -39.40 -5.44
N ALA A 159 21.75 -40.46 -4.67
CA ALA A 159 21.21 -40.56 -3.31
C ALA A 159 21.95 -39.54 -2.43
N PHE A 160 21.29 -38.42 -2.16
CA PHE A 160 21.84 -37.37 -1.30
C PHE A 160 21.46 -37.64 0.16
N ASP A 161 22.48 -37.89 0.98
CA ASP A 161 22.36 -37.89 2.43
C ASP A 161 22.70 -36.50 2.96
N ASN A 162 21.66 -35.70 3.22
CA ASN A 162 21.77 -34.31 3.68
C ASN A 162 22.58 -34.17 4.99
N ALA A 163 22.68 -35.22 5.80
CA ALA A 163 23.50 -35.19 7.01
C ALA A 163 24.99 -35.14 6.65
N LYS A 164 25.43 -36.04 5.76
CA LYS A 164 26.83 -36.13 5.31
C LYS A 164 27.31 -34.87 4.59
N GLU A 165 26.46 -34.23 3.79
CA GLU A 165 26.86 -33.02 3.06
C GLU A 165 27.09 -31.82 3.98
N LYS A 166 26.27 -31.67 5.03
CA LYS A 166 26.48 -30.64 6.04
C LYS A 166 27.81 -30.85 6.75
N ASP A 167 28.10 -32.07 7.16
CA ASP A 167 29.35 -32.40 7.84
C ASP A 167 30.58 -32.11 6.97
N ILE A 168 30.53 -32.45 5.68
CA ILE A 168 31.59 -32.13 4.72
C ILE A 168 31.74 -30.61 4.54
N THR A 169 30.63 -29.87 4.45
CA THR A 169 30.65 -28.42 4.27
C THR A 169 31.23 -27.71 5.50
N PHE A 170 30.84 -28.14 6.71
CA PHE A 170 31.39 -27.60 7.96
C PHE A 170 32.87 -27.96 8.14
N ALA A 171 33.29 -29.18 7.78
CA ALA A 171 34.70 -29.56 7.82
C ALA A 171 35.57 -28.75 6.82
N LEU A 172 35.04 -28.44 5.64
CA LEU A 172 35.72 -27.59 4.66
C LEU A 172 35.83 -26.13 5.13
N LEU A 173 34.78 -25.62 5.79
CA LEU A 173 34.78 -24.28 6.39
C LEU A 173 35.75 -24.18 7.57
N GLU A 174 35.81 -25.19 8.43
CA GLU A 174 36.76 -25.24 9.53
C GLU A 174 38.21 -25.28 9.03
N LYS A 175 38.47 -26.08 7.99
CA LYS A 175 39.79 -26.16 7.36
C LYS A 175 40.21 -24.85 6.68
N SER A 176 39.27 -24.14 6.04
CA SER A 176 39.58 -22.84 5.41
C SER A 176 39.81 -21.74 6.44
N TRP A 177 39.09 -21.78 7.55
CA TRP A 177 39.25 -20.85 8.67
C TRP A 177 40.63 -20.99 9.31
N ASN A 178 41.05 -22.21 9.61
CA ASN A 178 42.35 -22.49 10.25
C ASN A 178 43.55 -22.24 9.32
N HIS A 179 43.34 -22.17 8.00
CA HIS A 179 44.40 -21.85 7.04
C HIS A 179 44.65 -20.34 6.89
N SER A 180 43.74 -19.50 7.41
CA SER A 180 43.81 -18.03 7.35
C SER A 180 44.56 -17.39 8.54
N GLU A 181 44.94 -18.17 9.55
CA GLU A 181 45.62 -17.69 10.77
C GLU A 181 47.14 -17.94 10.79
N LYS A 182 47.75 -18.29 9.65
CA LYS A 182 49.21 -18.34 9.45
C LYS A 182 49.64 -17.36 8.37
#